data_AF-A0A4V2YN66-F1
#
_entry.id   AF-A0A4V2YN66-F1
#
_cell.length_a   1.000
_cell.length_b   1.000
_cell.length_c   1.000
_cell.angle_alpha   90.00
_cell.angle_beta   90.00
_cell.angle_gamma   90.00
#
_symmetry.space_group_name_H-M   'P 1'
#
loop_
_entity.id
_entity.type
_entity.pdbx_description
1 polymer ?
#
loop_
_entity_poly.entity_id
_entity_poly.type
_entity_poly.pdbx_seq_one_letter_code
_entity_poly.pdbx_strand_id
1 'polypeptide(L)'
;MSMVLQAYRFALDPSPGQEAGLRSHCGAQRFAFNWGLGRVKASLDQRRAEASYGLDADGLTPLVSWSAYGLRKGWNQAKDAVAPWWQENSKEAYSSGLANLATALRNWDDSKKGTRRGRKLGFPRFKGKRAGLSCRFTTGSFGLVDGDRRHVKLPRIGVVRTHESTRKLARHVERGRARIRSATVSYRAGRWFVSFSVEIIRDDPASARLDVTVGVDLGVKFLAVLSTGEVIANPKHLEVALRELRRLQRQASRRTGPDRRSGQKPSNRWRKTQARIEKLHAQVANARRDGLHKLTTWLVRTFGAIVLEDLNVAGMVKNRRRARTARAAGIATGRPAPKYAGQRRHRKVPTHDTFYTFRER
;
A
#
# COMPACT_ATOMS: atom_id res chain seq x y z
N MET A 1 6.50 25.67 10.84
CA MET A 1 5.47 25.10 9.96
C MET A 1 6.14 24.28 8.86
N SER A 2 5.82 23.00 8.75
CA SER A 2 6.37 22.12 7.71
C SER A 2 5.23 21.65 6.78
N MET A 3 5.52 21.57 5.49
CA MET A 3 4.63 20.92 4.53
C MET A 3 4.99 19.44 4.43
N VAL A 4 4.03 18.57 4.69
CA VAL A 4 4.23 17.11 4.60
C VAL A 4 3.14 16.42 3.79
N LEU A 5 3.50 15.28 3.21
CA LEU A 5 2.55 14.39 2.53
C LEU A 5 1.96 13.41 3.52
N GLN A 6 0.67 13.56 3.82
CA GLN A 6 -0.06 12.69 4.73
C GLN A 6 -1.15 11.92 4.00
N ALA A 7 -1.33 10.64 4.35
CA ALA A 7 -2.44 9.84 3.89
C ALA A 7 -3.64 9.97 4.85
N TYR A 8 -4.82 10.29 4.31
CA TYR A 8 -6.11 10.19 5.01
C TYR A 8 -6.90 9.04 4.42
N ARG A 9 -7.23 8.03 5.24
CA ARG A 9 -7.92 6.83 4.80
C ARG A 9 -9.31 6.75 5.44
N PHE A 10 -10.33 6.56 4.61
CA PHE A 10 -11.72 6.40 5.03
C PHE A 10 -12.28 5.09 4.47
N ALA A 11 -13.02 4.35 5.30
CA ALA A 11 -13.82 3.22 4.85
C ALA A 11 -15.05 3.71 4.12
N LEU A 12 -15.28 3.20 2.92
CA LEU A 12 -16.42 3.54 2.08
C LEU A 12 -17.60 2.62 2.38
N ASP A 13 -18.80 3.18 2.25
CA ASP A 13 -20.09 2.50 2.33
C ASP A 13 -20.83 2.68 0.98
N PRO A 14 -20.35 2.01 -0.09
CA PRO A 14 -20.89 2.20 -1.43
C PRO A 14 -22.24 1.49 -1.60
N SER A 15 -23.13 2.08 -2.40
CA SER A 15 -24.31 1.36 -2.92
C SER A 15 -23.91 0.20 -3.84
N PRO A 16 -24.80 -0.76 -4.14
CA PRO A 16 -24.48 -1.86 -5.07
C PRO A 16 -23.97 -1.39 -6.44
N GLY A 17 -24.56 -0.33 -6.99
CA GLY A 17 -24.11 0.28 -8.26
C GLY A 17 -22.73 0.91 -8.14
N GLN A 18 -22.45 1.60 -7.03
CA GLN A 18 -21.13 2.17 -6.77
C GLN A 18 -20.07 1.07 -6.56
N GLU A 19 -20.41 -0.02 -5.88
CA GLU A 19 -19.51 -1.17 -5.74
C GLU A 19 -19.19 -1.79 -7.10
N ALA A 20 -20.20 -1.98 -7.97
CA ALA A 20 -19.97 -2.45 -9.34
C ALA A 20 -19.03 -1.51 -10.11
N GLY A 21 -19.24 -0.20 -10.01
CA GLY A 21 -18.36 0.82 -10.59
C GLY A 21 -16.93 0.72 -10.07
N LEU A 22 -16.73 0.60 -8.75
CA LEU A 22 -15.41 0.46 -8.12
C LEU A 22 -14.68 -0.81 -8.59
N ARG A 23 -15.40 -1.93 -8.73
CA ARG A 23 -14.87 -3.18 -9.27
C ARG A 23 -14.50 -3.02 -10.74
N SER A 24 -15.32 -2.36 -11.54
CA SER A 24 -15.05 -2.07 -12.95
C SER A 24 -13.76 -1.26 -13.10
N HIS A 25 -13.58 -0.19 -12.32
CA HIS A 25 -12.37 0.65 -12.34
C HIS A 25 -11.10 -0.13 -11.97
N CYS A 26 -11.20 -0.98 -10.94
CA CYS A 26 -10.08 -1.86 -10.57
C CYS A 26 -9.78 -2.91 -11.65
N GLY A 27 -10.81 -3.37 -12.37
CA GLY A 27 -10.72 -4.23 -13.55
C GLY A 27 -10.02 -3.55 -14.73
N ALA A 28 -10.41 -2.31 -15.04
CA ALA A 28 -9.79 -1.45 -16.05
C ALA A 28 -8.29 -1.24 -15.78
N GLN A 29 -7.91 -0.94 -14.54
CA GLN A 29 -6.51 -0.83 -14.16
C GLN A 29 -5.73 -2.12 -14.38
N ARG A 30 -6.32 -3.26 -14.00
CA ARG A 30 -5.71 -4.58 -14.22
C ARG A 30 -5.56 -4.88 -15.71
N PHE A 31 -6.58 -4.54 -16.51
CA PHE A 31 -6.58 -4.74 -17.95
C PHE A 31 -5.45 -3.95 -18.62
N ALA A 32 -5.35 -2.64 -18.37
CA ALA A 32 -4.27 -1.80 -18.91
C ALA A 32 -2.88 -2.31 -18.51
N PHE A 33 -2.70 -2.70 -17.25
CA PHE A 33 -1.43 -3.29 -16.78
C PHE A 33 -1.07 -4.55 -17.58
N ASN A 34 -2.03 -5.47 -17.75
CA ASN A 34 -1.79 -6.73 -18.46
C ASN A 34 -1.59 -6.51 -19.96
N TRP A 35 -2.38 -5.64 -20.58
CA TRP A 35 -2.24 -5.27 -21.97
C TRP A 35 -0.85 -4.69 -22.26
N GLY A 36 -0.40 -3.73 -21.44
CA GLY A 36 0.94 -3.15 -21.58
C GLY A 36 2.05 -4.18 -21.37
N LEU A 37 1.90 -5.08 -20.39
CA LEU A 37 2.87 -6.14 -20.14
C LEU A 37 2.92 -7.15 -21.29
N GLY A 38 1.77 -7.43 -21.92
CA GLY A 38 1.69 -8.29 -23.10
C GLY A 38 2.48 -7.71 -24.26
N ARG A 39 2.34 -6.41 -24.53
CA ARG A 39 3.12 -5.73 -25.59
C ARG A 39 4.62 -5.73 -25.31
N VAL A 40 5.02 -5.46 -24.07
CA VAL A 40 6.45 -5.50 -23.69
C VAL A 40 7.02 -6.90 -23.86
N LYS A 41 6.28 -7.94 -23.46
CA LYS A 41 6.70 -9.33 -23.66
C LYS A 41 6.81 -9.70 -25.14
N ALA A 42 5.78 -9.41 -25.94
CA ALA A 42 5.79 -9.69 -27.36
C ALA A 42 6.99 -9.03 -28.07
N SER A 43 7.29 -7.76 -27.77
CA SER A 43 8.47 -7.07 -28.29
C SER A 43 9.78 -7.73 -27.86
N LEU A 44 9.89 -8.18 -26.61
CA LEU A 44 11.10 -8.86 -26.13
C LEU A 44 11.27 -10.27 -26.71
N ASP A 45 10.17 -11.01 -26.87
CA ASP A 45 10.19 -12.36 -27.41
C ASP A 45 10.49 -12.33 -28.91
N GLN A 46 9.91 -11.37 -29.65
CA GLN A 46 10.23 -11.12 -31.06
C GLN A 46 11.72 -10.81 -31.26
N ARG A 47 12.27 -9.88 -30.47
CA ARG A 47 13.71 -9.56 -30.53
C ARG A 47 14.61 -10.75 -30.23
N ARG A 48 14.21 -11.65 -29.33
CA ARG A 48 14.96 -12.88 -29.04
C ARG A 48 14.91 -13.86 -30.22
N ALA A 49 13.76 -13.99 -30.86
CA ALA A 49 13.61 -14.82 -32.05
C ALA A 49 14.48 -14.27 -33.20
N GLU A 50 14.40 -12.96 -33.47
CA GLU A 50 15.22 -12.29 -34.48
C GLU A 50 16.72 -12.48 -34.24
N ALA A 51 17.18 -12.27 -32.99
CA ALA A 51 18.57 -12.53 -32.63
C ALA A 51 18.98 -14.01 -32.81
N SER A 52 18.04 -14.95 -32.62
CA SER A 52 18.32 -16.38 -32.84
C SER A 52 18.50 -16.76 -34.32
N TYR A 53 18.01 -15.92 -35.23
CA TYR A 53 18.20 -16.09 -36.68
C TYR A 53 19.35 -15.23 -37.24
N GLY A 54 20.18 -14.65 -36.37
CA GLY A 54 21.39 -13.93 -36.77
C GLY A 54 21.20 -12.46 -37.15
N LEU A 55 20.05 -11.86 -36.83
CA LEU A 55 19.86 -10.41 -37.02
C LEU A 55 20.72 -9.62 -36.02
N ASP A 56 21.48 -8.67 -36.55
CA ASP A 56 22.25 -7.70 -35.77
C ASP A 56 21.33 -6.71 -35.04
N ALA A 57 21.90 -5.98 -34.07
CA ALA A 57 21.14 -5.10 -33.17
C ALA A 57 20.24 -4.08 -33.89
N ASP A 58 20.66 -3.60 -35.06
CA ASP A 58 19.95 -2.62 -35.90
C ASP A 58 18.80 -3.26 -36.71
N GLY A 59 18.85 -4.57 -36.95
CA GLY A 59 17.78 -5.34 -37.59
C GLY A 59 16.69 -5.83 -36.64
N LEU A 60 16.84 -5.60 -35.33
CA LEU A 60 15.88 -6.06 -34.31
C LEU A 60 14.67 -5.12 -34.18
N THR A 61 13.48 -5.70 -34.00
CA THR A 61 12.22 -5.00 -33.70
C THR A 61 12.42 -3.94 -32.62
N PRO A 62 12.05 -2.66 -32.84
CA PRO A 62 12.25 -1.60 -31.87
C PRO A 62 11.65 -1.90 -30.49
N LEU A 63 12.37 -1.54 -29.43
CA LEU A 63 11.90 -1.74 -28.06
C LEU A 63 10.68 -0.86 -27.77
N VAL A 64 9.64 -1.49 -27.20
CA VAL A 64 8.54 -0.74 -26.59
C VAL A 64 9.09 0.07 -25.41
N SER A 65 8.90 1.39 -25.41
CA SER A 65 9.28 2.25 -24.29
C SER A 65 8.60 1.80 -22.99
N TRP A 66 9.40 1.50 -21.96
CA TRP A 66 8.90 1.10 -20.63
C TRP A 66 8.50 2.29 -19.75
N SER A 67 8.65 3.52 -20.24
CA SER A 67 8.25 4.71 -19.52
C SER A 67 6.73 4.77 -19.36
N ALA A 68 6.24 5.39 -18.29
CA ALA A 68 4.80 5.58 -18.10
C ALA A 68 4.17 6.37 -19.26
N TYR A 69 4.92 7.33 -19.82
CA TYR A 69 4.51 8.08 -21.00
C TYR A 69 4.41 7.21 -22.25
N GLY A 70 5.45 6.43 -22.56
CA GLY A 70 5.48 5.55 -23.74
C GLY A 70 4.38 4.50 -23.72
N LEU A 71 4.17 3.84 -22.57
CA LEU A 71 3.08 2.89 -22.39
C LEU A 71 1.71 3.55 -22.54
N ARG A 72 1.54 4.78 -22.06
CA ARG A 72 0.29 5.55 -22.21
C ARG A 72 0.05 5.99 -23.65
N LYS A 73 1.10 6.38 -24.38
CA LYS A 73 1.01 6.71 -25.81
C LYS A 73 0.51 5.50 -26.61
N GLY A 74 1.12 4.33 -26.40
CA GLY A 74 0.67 3.10 -27.04
C GLY A 74 -0.76 2.71 -26.66
N TRP A 75 -1.15 2.89 -25.39
CA TRP A 75 -2.53 2.65 -24.95
C TRP A 75 -3.52 3.56 -25.66
N ASN A 76 -3.23 4.86 -25.76
CA ASN A 76 -4.12 5.82 -26.40
C ASN A 76 -4.38 5.50 -27.88
N GLN A 77 -3.43 4.87 -28.57
CA GLN A 77 -3.58 4.44 -29.97
C GLN A 77 -4.43 3.16 -30.12
N ALA A 78 -4.47 2.31 -29.09
CA ALA A 78 -5.08 0.98 -29.19
C ALA A 78 -6.40 0.85 -28.41
N LYS A 79 -6.66 1.72 -27.43
CA LYS A 79 -7.74 1.58 -26.44
C LYS A 79 -9.13 1.40 -27.06
N ASP A 80 -9.42 2.10 -28.16
CA ASP A 80 -10.74 2.04 -28.79
C ASP A 80 -10.98 0.67 -29.46
N ALA A 81 -9.90 0.04 -29.96
CA ALA A 81 -9.97 -1.31 -30.53
C ALA A 81 -9.94 -2.41 -29.45
N VAL A 82 -9.05 -2.30 -28.45
CA VAL A 82 -8.82 -3.38 -27.47
C VAL A 82 -9.71 -3.30 -26.23
N ALA A 83 -10.31 -2.15 -25.98
CA ALA A 83 -11.25 -1.92 -24.89
C ALA A 83 -12.31 -0.87 -25.31
N PRO A 84 -13.22 -1.19 -26.24
CA PRO A 84 -14.29 -0.27 -26.67
C PRO A 84 -15.10 0.33 -25.50
N TRP A 85 -15.26 -0.42 -24.41
CA TRP A 85 -15.91 -0.01 -23.15
C TRP A 85 -15.06 0.92 -22.25
N TRP A 86 -13.91 1.43 -22.72
CA TRP A 86 -12.99 2.13 -21.81
C TRP A 86 -13.58 3.40 -21.19
N GLN A 87 -14.56 4.01 -21.86
CA GLN A 87 -15.20 5.25 -21.42
C GLN A 87 -16.13 5.08 -20.21
N GLU A 88 -16.57 3.85 -19.93
CA GLU A 88 -17.34 3.50 -18.72
C GLU A 88 -16.56 3.77 -17.43
N ASN A 89 -15.23 3.76 -17.53
CA ASN A 89 -14.32 4.00 -16.42
C ASN A 89 -13.59 5.34 -16.60
N SER A 90 -13.10 5.90 -15.50
CA SER A 90 -12.18 7.04 -15.59
C SER A 90 -10.91 6.64 -16.34
N LYS A 91 -10.43 7.54 -17.23
CA LYS A 91 -9.13 7.40 -17.91
C LYS A 91 -7.97 7.13 -16.95
N GLU A 92 -8.09 7.62 -15.71
CA GLU A 92 -7.09 7.44 -14.66
C GLU A 92 -6.92 5.97 -14.25
N ALA A 93 -7.97 5.14 -14.35
CA ALA A 93 -7.87 3.71 -14.05
C ALA A 93 -6.86 3.01 -14.97
N TYR A 94 -6.89 3.33 -16.27
CA TYR A 94 -5.96 2.77 -17.25
C TYR A 94 -4.56 3.37 -17.08
N SER A 95 -4.49 4.70 -16.92
CA SER A 95 -3.24 5.44 -16.70
C SER A 95 -2.48 4.93 -15.47
N SER A 96 -3.16 4.71 -14.34
CA SER A 96 -2.56 4.16 -13.13
C SER A 96 -2.09 2.73 -13.31
N GLY A 97 -2.78 1.94 -14.15
CA GLY A 97 -2.38 0.58 -14.51
C GLY A 97 -1.04 0.56 -15.23
N LEU A 98 -0.87 1.44 -16.23
CA LEU A 98 0.35 1.57 -17.01
C LEU A 98 1.49 2.20 -16.20
N ALA A 99 1.20 3.18 -15.35
CA ALA A 99 2.19 3.75 -14.43
C ALA A 99 2.74 2.69 -13.44
N ASN A 100 1.87 1.82 -12.94
CA ASN A 100 2.27 0.70 -12.09
C ASN A 100 3.15 -0.31 -12.86
N LEU A 101 2.87 -0.56 -14.14
CA LEU A 101 3.70 -1.40 -14.99
C LEU A 101 5.08 -0.78 -15.24
N ALA A 102 5.14 0.50 -15.62
CA ALA A 102 6.39 1.23 -15.81
C ALA A 102 7.27 1.17 -14.56
N THR A 103 6.69 1.38 -13.38
CA THR A 103 7.38 1.26 -12.09
C THR A 103 7.88 -0.18 -11.87
N ALA A 104 7.08 -1.19 -12.18
CA ALA A 104 7.48 -2.60 -12.01
C ALA A 104 8.62 -3.01 -12.95
N LEU A 105 8.60 -2.56 -14.21
CA LEU A 105 9.66 -2.81 -15.19
C LEU A 105 10.96 -2.11 -14.78
N ARG A 106 10.88 -0.84 -14.38
CA ARG A 106 12.03 -0.09 -13.87
C ARG A 106 12.66 -0.74 -12.65
N ASN A 107 11.84 -1.12 -11.66
CA ASN A 107 12.33 -1.80 -10.47
C ASN A 107 13.01 -3.14 -10.78
N TRP A 108 12.53 -3.87 -11.80
CA TRP A 108 13.18 -5.08 -12.27
C TRP A 108 14.51 -4.78 -12.96
N ASP A 109 14.55 -3.78 -13.84
CA ASP A 109 15.77 -3.37 -14.56
C ASP A 109 16.85 -2.86 -13.60
N ASP A 110 16.50 -1.97 -12.67
CA ASP A 110 17.39 -1.48 -11.61
C ASP A 110 17.90 -2.63 -10.73
N SER A 111 17.03 -3.61 -10.46
CA SER A 111 17.43 -4.80 -9.70
C SER A 111 18.35 -5.73 -10.50
N LYS A 112 18.20 -5.80 -11.82
CA LYS A 112 19.05 -6.60 -12.71
C LYS A 112 20.43 -5.95 -12.83
N LYS A 113 20.49 -4.61 -12.94
CA LYS A 113 21.71 -3.79 -13.02
C LYS A 113 22.43 -3.60 -11.68
N GLY A 114 21.82 -4.02 -10.57
CA GLY A 114 22.40 -3.88 -9.23
C GLY A 114 22.33 -2.47 -8.64
N THR A 115 21.65 -1.52 -9.30
CA THR A 115 21.49 -0.14 -8.82
C THR A 115 20.47 -0.03 -7.68
N ARG A 116 19.60 -1.04 -7.52
CA ARG A 116 18.61 -1.11 -6.44
C ARG A 116 19.07 -2.00 -5.30
N ARG A 117 19.14 -1.43 -4.09
CA ARG A 117 19.38 -2.19 -2.84
C ARG A 117 18.22 -3.16 -2.53
N GLY A 118 18.56 -4.33 -1.99
CA GLY A 118 17.60 -5.31 -1.46
C GLY A 118 17.49 -6.58 -2.31
N ARG A 119 16.41 -7.35 -2.09
CA ARG A 119 16.19 -8.63 -2.79
C ARG A 119 16.08 -8.42 -4.30
N LYS A 120 16.76 -9.29 -5.09
CA LYS A 120 16.62 -9.36 -6.54
C LYS A 120 15.14 -9.54 -6.93
N LEU A 121 14.65 -8.65 -7.79
CA LEU A 121 13.28 -8.66 -8.30
C LEU A 121 13.22 -9.44 -9.62
N GLY A 122 12.18 -10.25 -9.78
CA GLY A 122 11.89 -10.92 -11.03
C GLY A 122 11.08 -10.03 -11.99
N PHE A 123 11.04 -10.42 -13.26
CA PHE A 123 10.26 -9.72 -14.28
C PHE A 123 8.77 -9.66 -13.91
N PRO A 124 8.05 -8.56 -14.22
CA PRO A 124 6.63 -8.41 -13.89
C PRO A 124 5.76 -9.55 -14.44
N ARG A 125 4.76 -9.96 -13.66
CA ARG A 125 3.80 -11.02 -14.04
C ARG A 125 2.42 -10.45 -14.29
N PHE A 126 1.66 -11.11 -15.17
CA PHE A 126 0.26 -10.78 -15.39
C PHE A 126 -0.54 -10.85 -14.08
N LYS A 127 -1.41 -9.86 -13.89
CA LYS A 127 -2.31 -9.76 -12.74
C LYS A 127 -3.57 -10.57 -13.01
N GLY A 128 -3.84 -11.57 -12.17
CA GLY A 128 -5.08 -12.36 -12.22
C GLY A 128 -6.29 -11.64 -11.60
N LYS A 129 -7.48 -12.22 -11.74
CA LYS A 129 -8.73 -11.68 -11.17
C LYS A 129 -8.73 -11.57 -9.64
N ARG A 130 -7.89 -12.35 -8.96
CA ARG A 130 -7.71 -12.36 -7.50
C ARG A 130 -6.61 -11.40 -7.00
N ALA A 131 -5.97 -10.65 -7.90
CA ALA A 131 -5.05 -9.61 -7.48
C ALA A 131 -5.80 -8.54 -6.66
N GLY A 132 -5.09 -7.86 -5.75
CA GLY A 132 -5.70 -6.81 -4.93
C GLY A 132 -6.38 -5.75 -5.79
N LEU A 133 -7.64 -5.43 -5.45
CA LEU A 133 -8.41 -4.40 -6.15
C LEU A 133 -7.94 -3.03 -5.63
N SER A 134 -7.41 -2.23 -6.55
CA SER A 134 -6.93 -0.88 -6.28
C SER A 134 -7.06 -0.05 -7.55
N CYS A 135 -7.41 1.22 -7.42
CA CYS A 135 -7.44 2.20 -8.51
C CYS A 135 -7.03 3.57 -7.98
N ARG A 136 -6.18 4.30 -8.70
CA ARG A 136 -5.70 5.62 -8.28
C ARG A 136 -6.16 6.69 -9.25
N PHE A 137 -6.64 7.79 -8.69
CA PHE A 137 -7.07 9.01 -9.37
C PHE A 137 -6.13 10.14 -9.00
N THR A 138 -5.52 10.78 -9.99
CA THR A 138 -4.67 11.96 -9.83
C THR A 138 -5.25 13.18 -10.52
N THR A 139 -6.13 12.97 -11.50
CA THR A 139 -6.90 14.01 -12.19
C THR A 139 -8.41 13.73 -12.15
N GLY A 140 -9.21 14.74 -12.49
CA GLY A 140 -10.67 14.68 -12.47
C GLY A 140 -11.28 15.13 -11.15
N SER A 141 -12.61 15.08 -11.08
CA SER A 141 -13.35 15.52 -9.88
C SER A 141 -13.33 14.43 -8.81
N PHE A 142 -12.44 14.56 -7.83
CA PHE A 142 -12.37 13.74 -6.63
C PHE A 142 -12.05 14.59 -5.41
N GLY A 143 -12.48 14.14 -4.23
CA GLY A 143 -12.16 14.84 -2.99
C GLY A 143 -13.28 14.77 -1.97
N LEU A 144 -13.34 15.80 -1.14
CA LEU A 144 -14.43 16.00 -0.18
C LEU A 144 -15.66 16.57 -0.88
N VAL A 145 -16.81 16.43 -0.24
CA VAL A 145 -18.06 17.08 -0.64
C VAL A 145 -18.26 18.30 0.24
N ASP A 146 -18.56 19.45 -0.34
CA ASP A 146 -18.73 20.70 0.39
C ASP A 146 -19.94 20.62 1.33
N GLY A 147 -19.78 21.11 2.56
CA GLY A 147 -20.79 21.00 3.61
C GLY A 147 -20.97 19.59 4.21
N ASP A 148 -20.54 18.53 3.52
CA ASP A 148 -20.77 17.14 3.92
C ASP A 148 -19.51 16.47 4.51
N ARG A 149 -19.64 16.03 5.76
CA ARG A 149 -18.54 15.43 6.53
C ARG A 149 -18.57 13.90 6.54
N ARG A 150 -19.40 13.26 5.72
CA ARG A 150 -19.61 11.81 5.64
C ARG A 150 -19.65 11.27 4.21
N HIS A 151 -19.35 12.10 3.22
CA HIS A 151 -19.24 11.66 1.84
C HIS A 151 -17.96 12.13 1.16
N VAL A 152 -17.57 11.42 0.12
CA VAL A 152 -16.44 11.73 -0.75
C VAL A 152 -16.86 11.63 -2.20
N LYS A 153 -16.29 12.46 -3.06
CA LYS A 153 -16.51 12.41 -4.51
C LYS A 153 -15.41 11.60 -5.17
N LEU A 154 -15.80 10.71 -6.10
CA LEU A 154 -14.90 9.89 -6.89
C LEU A 154 -15.25 9.99 -8.39
N PRO A 155 -14.25 10.01 -9.30
CA PRO A 155 -14.52 10.20 -10.73
C PRO A 155 -15.30 9.01 -11.30
N ARG A 156 -16.36 9.28 -12.09
CA ARG A 156 -17.26 8.26 -12.70
C ARG A 156 -17.99 7.33 -11.71
N ILE A 157 -17.73 7.43 -10.41
CA ILE A 157 -18.43 6.69 -9.35
C ILE A 157 -19.47 7.57 -8.64
N GLY A 158 -19.21 8.88 -8.55
CA GLY A 158 -20.09 9.84 -7.90
C GLY A 158 -19.76 10.05 -6.42
N VAL A 159 -20.77 10.43 -5.65
CA VAL A 159 -20.67 10.71 -4.21
C VAL A 159 -20.88 9.43 -3.41
N VAL A 160 -19.86 9.01 -2.65
CA VAL A 160 -19.85 7.76 -1.89
C VAL A 160 -19.79 8.09 -0.40
N ARG A 161 -20.66 7.44 0.38
CA ARG A 161 -20.69 7.57 1.84
C ARG A 161 -19.43 6.97 2.47
N THR A 162 -18.97 7.57 3.56
CA THR A 162 -17.90 7.07 4.41
C THR A 162 -18.45 6.61 5.76
N HIS A 163 -17.85 5.57 6.33
CA HIS A 163 -18.20 5.14 7.69
C HIS A 163 -17.68 6.14 8.74
N GLU A 164 -16.43 6.61 8.58
CA GLU A 164 -15.86 7.63 9.45
C GLU A 164 -16.12 9.04 8.92
N SER A 165 -16.09 10.05 9.80
CA SER A 165 -16.24 11.44 9.38
C SER A 165 -14.98 11.98 8.72
N THR A 166 -15.13 12.72 7.62
CA THR A 166 -14.08 13.44 6.91
C THR A 166 -13.70 14.77 7.58
N ARG A 167 -14.36 15.15 8.68
CA ARG A 167 -14.22 16.44 9.39
C ARG A 167 -12.77 16.87 9.66
N LYS A 168 -11.89 15.94 10.03
CA LYS A 168 -10.48 16.29 10.31
C LYS A 168 -9.78 16.82 9.06
N LEU A 169 -9.88 16.10 7.94
CA LEU A 169 -9.29 16.52 6.68
C LEU A 169 -9.96 17.80 6.17
N ALA A 170 -11.29 17.84 6.23
CA ALA A 170 -12.07 18.94 5.71
C ALA A 170 -11.75 20.27 6.41
N ARG A 171 -11.58 20.29 7.74
CA ARG A 171 -11.10 21.48 8.46
C ARG A 171 -9.74 21.97 8.00
N HIS A 172 -8.81 21.08 7.64
CA HIS A 172 -7.51 21.50 7.14
C HIS A 172 -7.61 22.10 5.74
N VAL A 173 -8.48 21.54 4.88
CA VAL A 173 -8.72 22.07 3.53
C VAL A 173 -9.38 23.45 3.61
N GLU A 174 -10.41 23.61 4.43
CA GLU A 174 -11.13 24.88 4.65
C GLU A 174 -10.22 26.00 5.18
N ARG A 175 -9.23 25.65 6.01
CA ARG A 175 -8.24 26.60 6.53
C ARG A 175 -7.11 26.92 5.55
N GLY A 176 -7.16 26.40 4.31
CA GLY A 176 -6.07 26.53 3.34
C GLY A 176 -4.78 25.78 3.74
N ARG A 177 -4.83 24.90 4.74
CA ARG A 177 -3.68 24.16 5.27
C ARG A 177 -3.54 22.77 4.68
N ALA A 178 -4.43 22.34 3.77
CA ALA A 178 -4.34 21.05 3.11
C ALA A 178 -4.78 21.09 1.66
N ARG A 179 -4.05 20.37 0.80
CA ARG A 179 -4.39 20.14 -0.60
C ARG A 179 -4.41 18.64 -0.92
N ILE A 180 -5.55 18.15 -1.39
CA ILE A 180 -5.68 16.75 -1.83
C ILE A 180 -4.99 16.60 -3.19
N ARG A 181 -4.03 15.67 -3.30
CA ARG A 181 -3.24 15.41 -4.51
C ARG A 181 -3.71 14.21 -5.30
N SER A 182 -4.22 13.18 -4.62
CA SER A 182 -4.75 12.00 -5.29
C SER A 182 -5.67 11.21 -4.38
N ALA A 183 -6.57 10.44 -4.97
CA ALA A 183 -7.42 9.48 -4.29
C ALA A 183 -7.08 8.06 -4.76
N THR A 184 -6.79 7.14 -3.84
CA THR A 184 -6.61 5.71 -4.17
C THR A 184 -7.72 4.92 -3.51
N VAL A 185 -8.56 4.28 -4.32
CA VAL A 185 -9.58 3.37 -3.83
C VAL A 185 -9.03 1.96 -3.82
N SER A 186 -9.28 1.19 -2.76
CA SER A 186 -8.85 -0.20 -2.67
C SER A 186 -9.82 -1.06 -1.87
N TYR A 187 -9.91 -2.35 -2.21
CA TYR A 187 -10.69 -3.33 -1.46
C TYR A 187 -9.76 -4.18 -0.60
N ARG A 188 -9.97 -4.17 0.71
CA ARG A 188 -9.18 -4.97 1.65
C ARG A 188 -10.07 -5.51 2.76
N ALA A 189 -9.93 -6.80 3.05
CA ALA A 189 -10.59 -7.46 4.19
C ALA A 189 -12.11 -7.23 4.25
N GLY A 190 -12.78 -7.33 3.09
CA GLY A 190 -14.23 -7.20 3.02
C GLY A 190 -14.76 -5.76 2.93
N ARG A 191 -13.88 -4.75 2.82
CA ARG A 191 -14.30 -3.34 2.80
C ARG A 191 -13.57 -2.55 1.72
N TRP A 192 -14.29 -1.58 1.16
CA TRP A 192 -13.71 -0.54 0.30
C TRP A 192 -13.13 0.58 1.16
N PHE A 193 -12.00 1.11 0.74
CA PHE A 193 -11.37 2.26 1.36
C PHE A 193 -10.97 3.26 0.28
N VAL A 194 -11.15 4.54 0.55
CA VAL A 194 -10.46 5.63 -0.16
C VAL A 194 -9.29 6.10 0.69
N SER A 195 -8.13 6.28 0.07
CA SER A 195 -6.96 6.91 0.67
C SER A 195 -6.60 8.15 -0.12
N PHE A 196 -6.80 9.32 0.48
CA PHE A 196 -6.33 10.59 -0.06
C PHE A 196 -4.86 10.81 0.31
N SER A 197 -4.03 11.12 -0.68
CA SER A 197 -2.70 11.68 -0.44
C SER A 197 -2.84 13.20 -0.41
N VAL A 198 -2.48 13.80 0.71
CA VAL A 198 -2.75 15.19 1.04
C VAL A 198 -1.45 15.88 1.40
N GLU A 199 -1.14 16.98 0.74
CA GLU A 199 -0.13 17.92 1.24
C GLU A 199 -0.77 18.72 2.36
N ILE A 200 -0.18 18.70 3.54
CA ILE A 200 -0.71 19.37 4.73
C ILE A 200 0.37 20.20 5.39
N ILE A 201 0.03 21.42 5.77
CA ILE A 201 0.86 22.32 6.56
C ILE A 201 0.59 22.03 8.03
N ARG A 202 1.59 21.55 8.75
CA ARG A 202 1.50 21.28 10.19
C ARG A 202 2.39 22.21 11.01
N ASP A 203 1.91 22.44 12.23
CA ASP A 203 2.72 22.96 13.32
C ASP A 203 3.35 21.76 14.03
N ASP A 204 4.63 21.85 14.36
CA ASP A 204 5.28 20.82 15.15
C ASP A 204 4.63 20.84 16.55
N PRO A 205 4.11 19.71 17.06
CA PRO A 205 3.58 19.68 18.42
C PRO A 205 4.71 20.03 19.39
N ALA A 206 4.48 21.02 20.25
CA ALA A 206 5.35 21.28 21.39
C ALA A 206 5.34 20.03 22.29
N SER A 207 6.53 19.47 22.56
CA SER A 207 6.64 18.42 23.57
C SER A 207 6.50 19.04 24.95
N ALA A 208 5.93 18.29 25.89
CA ALA A 208 5.79 18.74 27.28
C ALA A 208 7.15 18.90 27.98
N ARG A 209 8.17 18.15 27.55
CA ARG A 209 9.52 18.15 28.12
C ARG A 209 10.56 18.34 27.01
N LEU A 210 10.82 19.58 26.62
CA LEU A 210 11.68 19.92 25.47
C LEU A 210 13.16 19.51 25.63
N ASP A 211 13.61 19.43 26.87
CA ASP A 211 14.97 19.10 27.31
C ASP A 211 15.19 17.60 27.58
N VAL A 212 14.11 16.84 27.75
CA VAL A 212 14.21 15.41 28.08
C VAL A 212 14.38 14.56 26.82
N THR A 213 15.46 13.80 26.80
CA THR A 213 15.74 12.77 25.79
C THR A 213 15.36 11.40 26.34
N VAL A 214 14.68 10.58 25.53
CA VAL A 214 14.35 9.20 25.88
C VAL A 214 14.90 8.22 24.84
N GLY A 215 15.57 7.17 25.30
CA GLY A 215 15.87 5.99 24.49
C GLY A 215 14.68 5.03 24.48
N VAL A 216 14.35 4.46 23.32
CA VAL A 216 13.23 3.54 23.13
C VAL A 216 13.73 2.25 22.52
N ASP A 217 13.66 1.16 23.30
CA ASP A 217 13.88 -0.20 22.80
C ASP A 217 12.54 -0.84 22.44
N LEU A 218 12.38 -1.24 21.17
CA LEU A 218 11.15 -1.87 20.66
C LEU A 218 11.28 -3.39 20.74
N GLY A 219 10.51 -3.98 21.66
CA GLY A 219 10.58 -5.39 21.97
C GLY A 219 9.54 -6.26 21.28
N VAL A 220 9.73 -7.57 21.47
CA VAL A 220 8.70 -8.56 21.18
C VAL A 220 7.83 -8.83 22.42
N LYS A 221 8.47 -8.93 23.59
CA LYS A 221 7.83 -9.21 24.89
C LYS A 221 7.03 -8.00 25.38
N PHE A 222 7.61 -6.81 25.24
CA PHE A 222 7.02 -5.51 25.50
C PHE A 222 6.97 -4.72 24.19
N LEU A 223 5.98 -3.85 24.02
CA LEU A 223 5.89 -3.00 22.83
C LEU A 223 7.08 -2.04 22.77
N ALA A 224 7.41 -1.44 23.91
CA ALA A 224 8.57 -0.59 24.09
C ALA A 224 9.07 -0.63 25.53
N VAL A 225 10.37 -0.43 25.73
CA VAL A 225 10.98 -0.14 27.03
C VAL A 225 11.74 1.18 26.87
N LEU A 226 11.50 2.11 27.79
CA LEU A 226 12.12 3.43 27.76
C LEU A 226 13.37 3.46 28.63
N SER A 227 14.33 4.32 28.28
CA SER A 227 15.51 4.59 29.11
C SER A 227 15.17 5.20 30.49
N THR A 228 13.93 5.68 30.66
CA THR A 228 13.37 6.11 31.95
C THR A 228 12.97 4.93 32.86
N GLY A 229 13.05 3.69 32.37
CA GLY A 229 12.59 2.48 33.07
C GLY A 229 11.13 2.12 32.80
N GLU A 230 10.37 2.96 32.09
CA GLU A 230 8.96 2.69 31.78
C GLU A 230 8.82 1.54 30.77
N VAL A 231 7.94 0.59 31.08
CA VAL A 231 7.69 -0.59 30.25
C VAL A 231 6.29 -0.53 29.65
N ILE A 232 6.23 -0.49 28.32
CA ILE A 232 4.98 -0.42 27.57
C ILE A 232 4.61 -1.82 27.10
N ALA A 233 3.52 -2.38 27.63
CA ALA A 233 3.09 -3.73 27.32
C ALA A 233 2.78 -3.92 25.83
N ASN A 234 3.14 -5.08 25.28
CA ASN A 234 2.74 -5.46 23.93
C ASN A 234 1.29 -5.94 23.93
N PRO A 235 0.37 -5.28 23.21
CA PRO A 235 -1.00 -5.75 23.15
C PRO A 235 -1.06 -7.16 22.56
N LYS A 236 -1.54 -8.13 23.36
CA LYS A 236 -1.66 -9.55 23.02
C LYS A 236 -2.77 -9.85 21.99
N HIS A 237 -3.05 -8.92 21.07
CA HIS A 237 -4.07 -9.05 20.05
C HIS A 237 -3.92 -10.32 19.20
N LEU A 238 -2.67 -10.74 18.94
CA LEU A 238 -2.44 -11.97 18.20
C LEU A 238 -2.79 -13.20 19.03
N GLU A 239 -2.46 -13.25 20.32
CA GLU A 239 -2.71 -14.44 21.16
C GLU A 239 -4.21 -14.75 21.26
N VAL A 240 -5.02 -13.70 21.46
CA VAL A 240 -6.49 -13.80 21.46
C VAL A 240 -7.00 -14.28 20.09
N ALA A 241 -6.48 -13.72 19.00
CA ALA A 241 -6.88 -14.08 17.65
C ALA A 241 -6.38 -15.47 17.20
N LEU A 242 -5.31 -16.01 17.78
CA LEU A 242 -4.71 -17.28 17.35
C LEU A 242 -5.60 -18.49 17.58
N ARG A 243 -6.44 -18.47 18.62
CA ARG A 243 -7.40 -19.55 18.87
C ARG A 243 -8.44 -19.59 17.75
N GLU A 244 -9.03 -18.44 17.43
CA GLU A 244 -10.00 -18.32 16.34
C GLU A 244 -9.36 -18.60 14.97
N LEU A 245 -8.15 -18.10 14.72
CA LEU A 245 -7.43 -18.34 13.47
C LEU A 245 -7.19 -19.83 13.24
N ARG A 246 -6.73 -20.56 14.28
CA ARG A 246 -6.55 -22.02 14.20
C ARG A 246 -7.85 -22.74 13.89
N ARG A 247 -8.96 -22.34 14.55
CA ARG A 247 -10.29 -22.91 14.30
C ARG A 247 -10.73 -22.69 12.84
N LEU A 248 -10.60 -21.46 12.34
CA LEU A 248 -10.96 -21.12 10.97
C LEU A 248 -10.09 -21.80 9.93
N GLN A 249 -8.78 -21.94 10.18
CA GLN A 249 -7.87 -22.64 9.29
C GLN A 249 -8.21 -24.13 9.18
N ARG A 250 -8.50 -24.81 10.30
CA ARG A 250 -8.99 -26.21 10.30
C ARG A 250 -10.33 -26.35 9.60
N GLN A 251 -11.22 -25.39 9.80
CA GLN A 251 -12.50 -25.37 9.09
C GLN A 251 -12.29 -25.19 7.56
N ALA A 252 -11.33 -24.36 7.15
CA ALA A 252 -11.02 -24.17 5.74
C ALA A 252 -10.38 -25.41 5.11
N SER A 253 -9.51 -26.12 5.83
CA SER A 253 -8.85 -27.33 5.31
C SER A 253 -9.83 -28.49 5.08
N ARG A 254 -10.88 -28.58 5.89
CA ARG A 254 -11.96 -29.58 5.73
C ARG A 254 -12.98 -29.23 4.63
N ARG A 255 -12.88 -28.03 4.02
CA ARG A 255 -13.80 -27.57 2.98
C ARG A 255 -13.13 -27.70 1.61
N THR A 256 -13.91 -27.98 0.57
CA THR A 256 -13.45 -28.05 -0.82
C THR A 256 -12.80 -26.74 -1.25
N GLY A 257 -11.47 -26.72 -1.30
CA GLY A 257 -10.64 -25.59 -1.71
C GLY A 257 -10.34 -25.58 -3.21
N PRO A 258 -9.59 -24.58 -3.70
CA PRO A 258 -9.14 -24.57 -5.08
C PRO A 258 -8.00 -25.58 -5.27
N ASP A 259 -8.09 -26.43 -6.28
CA ASP A 259 -6.96 -27.25 -6.72
C ASP A 259 -6.59 -26.85 -8.16
N ARG A 260 -5.30 -26.61 -8.38
CA ARG A 260 -4.77 -26.21 -9.69
C ARG A 260 -4.51 -27.42 -10.60
N ARG A 261 -4.27 -28.61 -10.05
CA ARG A 261 -3.98 -29.81 -10.84
C ARG A 261 -5.26 -30.35 -11.48
N SER A 262 -6.32 -30.50 -10.68
CA SER A 262 -7.64 -30.92 -11.16
C SER A 262 -8.52 -29.79 -11.71
N GLY A 263 -8.10 -28.53 -11.57
CA GLY A 263 -8.94 -27.38 -11.92
C GLY A 263 -10.12 -27.14 -10.98
N GLN A 264 -10.19 -27.85 -9.84
CA GLN A 264 -11.28 -27.78 -8.88
C GLN A 264 -11.53 -26.34 -8.41
N LYS A 265 -12.78 -25.89 -8.55
CA LYS A 265 -13.23 -24.60 -8.03
C LYS A 265 -13.55 -24.74 -6.52
N PRO A 266 -13.19 -23.74 -5.69
CA PRO A 266 -13.51 -23.79 -4.28
C PRO A 266 -15.02 -23.71 -4.06
N SER A 267 -15.50 -24.37 -3.00
CA SER A 267 -16.89 -24.27 -2.55
C SER A 267 -17.21 -22.88 -1.99
N ASN A 268 -18.49 -22.50 -2.01
CA ASN A 268 -18.96 -21.26 -1.38
C ASN A 268 -18.67 -21.23 0.12
N ARG A 269 -18.77 -22.38 0.80
CA ARG A 269 -18.39 -22.53 2.21
C ARG A 269 -16.91 -22.22 2.40
N TRP A 270 -16.02 -22.76 1.57
CA TRP A 270 -14.58 -22.46 1.66
C TRP A 270 -14.30 -20.96 1.50
N ARG A 271 -14.90 -20.31 0.50
CA ARG A 271 -14.77 -18.87 0.27
C ARG A 271 -15.21 -18.04 1.49
N LYS A 272 -16.36 -18.40 2.10
CA LYS A 272 -16.85 -17.74 3.33
C LYS A 272 -15.86 -17.88 4.50
N THR A 273 -15.21 -19.04 4.68
CA THR A 273 -14.20 -19.21 5.73
C THR A 273 -12.95 -18.38 5.45
N GLN A 274 -12.47 -18.34 4.20
CA GLN A 274 -11.32 -17.50 3.85
C GLN A 274 -11.59 -16.02 4.10
N ALA A 275 -12.79 -15.53 3.77
CA ALA A 275 -13.18 -14.16 4.08
C ALA A 275 -13.14 -13.85 5.60
N ARG A 276 -13.55 -14.82 6.45
CA ARG A 276 -13.43 -14.69 7.91
C ARG A 276 -11.97 -14.65 8.37
N ILE A 277 -11.11 -15.49 7.79
CA ILE A 277 -9.66 -15.49 8.07
C ILE A 277 -9.05 -14.14 7.71
N GLU A 278 -9.37 -13.60 6.53
CA GLU A 278 -8.89 -12.29 6.07
C GLU A 278 -9.35 -11.16 7.00
N LYS A 279 -10.62 -11.18 7.43
CA LYS A 279 -11.16 -10.20 8.39
C LYS A 279 -10.41 -10.25 9.73
N LEU A 280 -10.15 -11.44 10.25
CA LEU A 280 -9.41 -11.62 11.50
C LEU A 280 -7.96 -11.11 11.37
N HIS A 281 -7.28 -11.41 10.26
CA HIS A 281 -5.95 -10.86 10.00
C HIS A 281 -5.96 -9.33 9.95
N ALA A 282 -6.97 -8.72 9.33
CA ALA A 282 -7.10 -7.27 9.26
C ALA A 282 -7.38 -6.65 10.63
N GLN A 283 -8.21 -7.27 11.46
CA GLN A 283 -8.45 -6.83 12.84
C GLN A 283 -7.15 -6.81 13.65
N VAL A 284 -6.38 -7.91 13.62
CA VAL A 284 -5.07 -7.97 14.32
C VAL A 284 -4.11 -6.91 13.79
N ALA A 285 -4.03 -6.73 12.46
CA ALA A 285 -3.15 -5.72 11.86
C ALA A 285 -3.57 -4.28 12.21
N ASN A 286 -4.88 -4.01 12.29
CA ASN A 286 -5.40 -2.70 12.67
C ASN A 286 -5.16 -2.41 14.15
N ALA A 287 -5.39 -3.39 15.03
CA ALA A 287 -5.14 -3.24 16.46
C ALA A 287 -3.65 -2.98 16.78
N ARG A 288 -2.75 -3.69 16.10
CA ARG A 288 -1.30 -3.40 16.19
C ARG A 288 -0.93 -2.00 15.73
N ARG A 289 -1.51 -1.58 14.59
CA ARG A 289 -1.26 -0.23 14.06
C ARG A 289 -1.76 0.84 15.03
N ASP A 290 -2.91 0.62 15.65
CA ASP A 290 -3.46 1.51 16.68
C ASP A 290 -2.54 1.62 17.89
N GLY A 291 -2.06 0.49 18.43
CA GLY A 291 -1.10 0.48 19.54
C GLY A 291 0.19 1.24 19.22
N LEU A 292 0.78 1.01 18.04
CA LEU A 292 1.97 1.75 17.59
C LEU A 292 1.68 3.24 17.40
N HIS A 293 0.50 3.59 16.89
CA HIS A 293 0.13 4.99 16.70
C HIS A 293 -0.01 5.72 18.04
N LYS A 294 -0.71 5.11 19.01
CA LYS A 294 -0.83 5.66 20.37
C LYS A 294 0.52 5.84 21.04
N LEU A 295 1.40 4.84 20.93
CA LEU A 295 2.76 4.91 21.46
C LEU A 295 3.54 6.08 20.85
N THR A 296 3.58 6.17 19.52
CA THR A 296 4.33 7.22 18.83
C THR A 296 3.78 8.62 19.11
N THR A 297 2.45 8.78 19.13
CA THR A 297 1.82 10.04 19.52
C THR A 297 2.14 10.43 20.96
N TRP A 298 2.10 9.47 21.89
CA TRP A 298 2.45 9.74 23.29
C TRP A 298 3.93 10.15 23.42
N LEU A 299 4.86 9.40 22.83
CA LEU A 299 6.30 9.71 22.86
C LEU A 299 6.58 11.13 22.35
N VAL A 300 6.00 11.48 21.20
CA VAL A 300 6.15 12.79 20.55
C VAL A 300 5.60 13.94 21.40
N ARG A 301 4.51 13.72 22.13
CA ARG A 301 3.91 14.73 23.01
C ARG A 301 4.67 14.88 24.32
N THR A 302 5.35 13.82 24.77
CA THR A 302 6.00 13.80 26.08
C THR A 302 7.45 14.27 26.02
N PHE A 303 8.24 13.82 25.05
CA PHE A 303 9.70 13.99 25.03
C PHE A 303 10.18 14.92 23.91
N GLY A 304 11.18 15.75 24.19
CA GLY A 304 11.80 16.68 23.23
C GLY A 304 12.77 15.99 22.26
N ALA A 305 13.37 14.87 22.68
CA ALA A 305 14.16 14.02 21.80
C ALA A 305 13.87 12.53 22.06
N ILE A 306 13.78 11.76 20.97
CA ILE A 306 13.49 10.33 21.00
C ILE A 306 14.61 9.63 20.24
N VAL A 307 15.32 8.71 20.90
CA VAL A 307 16.38 7.90 20.33
C VAL A 307 15.86 6.47 20.17
N LEU A 308 15.92 5.92 18.96
CA LEU A 308 15.50 4.55 18.66
C LEU A 308 16.74 3.69 18.42
N GLU A 309 16.80 2.52 19.05
CA GLU A 309 17.87 1.56 18.78
C GLU A 309 17.73 0.91 17.40
N ASP A 310 18.86 0.63 16.74
CA ASP A 310 18.86 -0.02 15.43
C ASP A 310 18.65 -1.54 15.55
N LEU A 311 17.39 -1.95 15.67
CA LEU A 311 17.03 -3.36 15.78
C LEU A 311 17.18 -4.06 14.42
N ASN A 312 18.00 -5.13 14.34
CA ASN A 312 18.11 -6.00 13.16
C ASN A 312 16.87 -6.91 13.01
N VAL A 313 15.75 -6.30 12.61
CA VAL A 313 14.46 -6.98 12.42
C VAL A 313 14.55 -8.11 11.39
N ALA A 314 15.36 -7.93 10.34
CA ALA A 314 15.56 -8.95 9.31
C ALA A 314 16.23 -10.21 9.87
N GLY A 315 17.21 -10.05 10.77
CA GLY A 315 17.83 -11.15 11.51
C GLY A 315 16.85 -11.85 12.47
N MET A 316 16.02 -11.07 13.18
CA MET A 316 15.03 -11.63 14.12
C MET A 316 13.91 -12.41 13.44
N VAL A 317 13.48 -12.01 12.24
CA VAL A 317 12.45 -12.72 11.47
C VAL A 317 13.00 -13.94 10.73
N LYS A 318 14.32 -13.99 10.45
CA LYS A 318 14.99 -15.17 9.88
C LYS A 318 15.15 -16.31 10.89
N ASN A 319 15.33 -16.01 12.17
CA ASN A 319 15.46 -17.03 13.21
C ASN A 319 14.09 -17.70 13.49
N ARG A 320 13.93 -18.98 13.12
CA ARG A 320 12.66 -19.73 13.27
C ARG A 320 12.07 -19.69 14.68
N ARG A 321 12.91 -19.63 15.73
CA ARG A 321 12.47 -19.55 17.14
C ARG A 321 11.86 -18.19 17.50
N ARG A 322 12.35 -17.10 16.89
CA ARG A 322 11.91 -15.71 17.17
C ARG A 322 10.96 -15.15 16.10
N ALA A 323 10.86 -15.78 14.93
CA ALA A 323 10.09 -15.31 13.79
C ALA A 323 8.59 -15.17 14.07
N ARG A 324 8.00 -16.13 14.79
CA ARG A 324 6.58 -16.10 15.18
C ARG A 324 6.28 -14.89 16.05
N THR A 325 7.14 -14.66 17.04
CA THR A 325 7.00 -13.64 18.06
C THR A 325 7.35 -12.25 17.49
N ALA A 326 8.38 -12.13 16.64
CA ALA A 326 8.70 -10.90 15.90
C ALA A 326 7.58 -10.47 14.93
N ARG A 327 6.94 -11.43 14.24
CA ARG A 327 5.74 -11.17 13.43
C ARG A 327 4.51 -10.87 14.29
N ALA A 328 4.45 -11.40 15.52
CA ALA A 328 3.39 -11.13 16.48
C ALA A 328 3.43 -9.69 17.00
N ALA A 329 4.63 -9.18 17.25
CA ALA A 329 4.88 -7.86 17.79
C ALA A 329 4.85 -6.72 16.74
N GLY A 330 4.77 -7.03 15.44
CA GLY A 330 4.68 -5.99 14.40
C GLY A 330 5.98 -5.21 14.16
N ILE A 331 7.11 -5.72 14.65
CA ILE A 331 8.43 -5.06 14.58
C ILE A 331 8.85 -4.75 13.14
N ALA A 332 8.45 -5.57 12.16
CA ALA A 332 8.73 -5.33 10.74
C ALA A 332 7.89 -4.20 10.11
N THR A 333 6.78 -3.79 10.72
CA THR A 333 5.89 -2.73 10.24
C THR A 333 6.12 -1.38 10.91
N GLY A 334 6.96 -1.34 11.96
CA GLY A 334 7.31 -0.10 12.68
C GLY A 334 8.47 0.68 12.07
N ARG A 335 9.12 0.17 11.01
CA ARG A 335 10.28 0.84 10.37
C ARG A 335 9.90 1.43 9.01
N PRO A 336 10.20 2.70 8.71
CA PRO A 336 10.42 3.15 7.34
C PRO A 336 11.62 2.39 6.75
N ALA A 337 11.65 2.14 5.44
CA ALA A 337 12.74 1.40 4.80
C ALA A 337 14.12 2.04 5.08
N PRO A 338 15.19 1.23 5.28
CA PRO A 338 16.53 1.77 5.54
C PRO A 338 17.10 2.39 4.28
N LYS A 339 17.21 3.72 4.25
CA LYS A 339 18.17 4.43 3.40
C LYS A 339 19.09 5.22 4.34
N TYR A 340 20.38 5.03 4.13
CA TYR A 340 21.55 5.57 4.84
C TYR A 340 21.99 4.83 6.11
N ALA A 341 23.01 3.98 5.92
CA ALA A 341 23.98 3.64 6.94
C ALA A 341 25.08 4.71 6.89
N GLY A 342 25.49 5.20 8.06
CA GLY A 342 26.61 6.13 8.20
C GLY A 342 26.23 7.43 8.90
N GLN A 343 26.78 7.60 10.10
CA GLN A 343 26.81 8.77 10.98
C GLN A 343 25.75 8.80 12.09
N ARG A 344 26.26 8.51 13.31
CA ARG A 344 25.69 9.01 14.57
C ARG A 344 25.44 10.51 14.41
N ARG A 345 24.19 10.94 14.45
CA ARG A 345 23.84 12.36 14.54
C ARG A 345 22.75 12.55 15.58
N HIS A 346 23.07 13.35 16.59
CA HIS A 346 22.08 14.09 17.37
C HIS A 346 21.19 14.86 16.39
N ARG A 347 19.95 14.42 16.22
CA ARG A 347 18.93 15.21 15.52
C ARG A 347 17.62 15.07 16.26
N LYS A 348 17.07 16.23 16.68
CA LYS A 348 15.66 16.42 17.02
C LYS A 348 14.83 15.67 15.99
N VAL A 349 14.07 14.66 16.43
CA VAL A 349 13.12 13.95 15.57
C VAL A 349 12.03 14.96 15.24
N PRO A 350 11.87 15.41 13.98
CA PRO A 350 10.75 16.26 13.64
C PRO A 350 9.48 15.44 13.85
N THR A 351 8.62 15.95 14.73
CA THR A 351 7.44 15.29 15.26
C THR A 351 6.33 15.23 14.20
N HIS A 352 6.32 14.18 13.38
CA HIS A 352 5.32 14.03 12.31
C HIS A 352 4.55 12.72 12.45
N ASP A 353 3.22 12.83 12.68
CA ASP A 353 2.24 11.78 12.42
C ASP A 353 2.17 11.50 10.91
N THR A 354 3.16 10.79 10.36
CA THR A 354 3.20 10.50 8.92
C THR A 354 3.81 9.13 8.69
N PHE A 355 3.09 8.25 8.00
CA PHE A 355 3.71 7.15 7.26
C PHE A 355 4.59 7.79 6.18
N TYR A 356 5.87 7.98 6.49
CA TYR A 356 6.82 8.61 5.58
C TYR A 356 6.86 7.88 4.23
N THR A 357 6.61 8.63 3.16
CA THR A 357 7.22 8.39 1.85
C THR A 357 8.34 9.42 1.73
N PHE A 358 9.58 9.03 2.09
CA PHE A 358 10.75 9.86 1.84
C PHE A 358 11.05 9.86 0.33
N ARG A 359 11.13 11.05 -0.26
CA ARG A 359 11.47 11.31 -1.66
C ARG A 359 12.98 11.57 -1.73
N GLU A 360 13.70 10.86 -2.59
CA GLU A 360 15.11 11.13 -2.92
C GLU A 360 15.23 12.45 -3.71
N ARG A 361 16.28 13.21 -3.43
CA ARG A 361 17.19 13.62 -4.50
C ARG A 361 18.40 12.72 -4.43
#